data_AF-A0A3B8MTZ9-F1
#
_entry.id   AF-A0A3B8MTZ9-F1
#
_cell.length_a   1.000
_cell.length_b   1.000
_cell.length_c   1.000
_cell.angle_alpha   90.00
_cell.angle_beta   90.00
_cell.angle_gamma   90.00
#
_symmetry.space_group_name_H-M   'P 1'
#
loop_
_entity.id
_entity.type
_entity.pdbx_description
1 polymer ?
#
loop_
_entity_poly.entity_id
_entity_poly.type
_entity_poly.pdbx_seq_one_letter_code
_entity_poly.pdbx_strand_id
1 'polypeptide(L)'
;LNVTMDLSLNEMLGFTEEEVVKILEEVGIEEKENLINNLRELYDGYKFNKNARTSVYNPDMVLYFLAQYKNTGGYPEYLIDDNVKTDYGRLNRLTMNEENKALLERIIKEEGIVAEIVTKFSFDRMYDEEYFISLLFYMGLLTIKDYRYNILELGIPNYVIKTMYWEYFGRKLKEENNIKYEMLEIAKAIWEMAFEGKIKNFVKFISEKVLKVLSNRDTIKFDEKYIKIILFSYLTMSNIYKPISEKETEGGYIDIYLEKDIRMPDVKYEWLIELKYVKKSDEKYIEEIIEKGKEQLKRYRESMQFKDKQNLKKALVVFIGKGDYKIFEE
;
A
#
# COMPACT_ATOMS: atom_id res chain seq x y z
N LEU A 1 30.68 -0.92 -15.41
CA LEU A 1 30.20 -1.62 -14.21
C LEU A 1 29.08 -0.77 -13.62
N ASN A 2 27.89 -1.34 -13.40
CA ASN A 2 26.86 -0.66 -12.63
C ASN A 2 27.03 -1.14 -11.18
N VAL A 3 27.50 -0.25 -10.30
CA VAL A 3 27.88 -0.59 -8.92
C VAL A 3 26.64 -0.95 -8.10
N THR A 4 25.51 -0.28 -8.32
CA THR A 4 24.25 -0.53 -7.61
C THR A 4 23.73 -1.96 -7.80
N MET A 5 23.88 -2.51 -9.00
CA MET A 5 23.44 -3.88 -9.30
C MET A 5 24.56 -4.90 -9.19
N ASP A 6 25.69 -4.58 -8.55
CA ASP A 6 26.73 -5.58 -8.27
C ASP A 6 26.25 -6.51 -7.15
N LEU A 7 26.28 -7.82 -7.39
CA LEU A 7 25.84 -8.82 -6.41
C LEU A 7 26.64 -8.72 -5.10
N SER A 8 27.94 -8.42 -5.19
CA SER A 8 28.83 -8.32 -4.01
C SER A 8 28.53 -7.11 -3.14
N LEU A 9 27.77 -6.13 -3.65
CA LEU A 9 27.42 -4.90 -2.97
C LEU A 9 25.95 -4.84 -2.56
N ASN A 10 25.13 -5.83 -2.90
CA ASN A 10 23.68 -5.82 -2.59
C ASN A 10 23.42 -5.57 -1.11
N GLU A 11 24.14 -6.27 -0.23
CA GLU A 11 24.02 -6.11 1.22
C GLU A 11 24.61 -4.79 1.72
N MET A 12 25.55 -4.18 1.00
CA MET A 12 26.16 -2.89 1.37
C MET A 12 25.25 -1.68 1.09
N LEU A 13 24.16 -1.87 0.35
CA LEU A 13 23.21 -0.79 0.01
C LEU A 13 22.12 -0.60 1.07
N GLY A 14 22.10 -1.43 2.11
CA GLY A 14 21.14 -1.33 3.20
C GLY A 14 21.65 -2.02 4.47
N PHE A 15 20.76 -2.24 5.43
CA PHE A 15 21.06 -3.12 6.57
C PHE A 15 20.50 -4.51 6.32
N THR A 16 21.27 -5.53 6.62
CA THR A 16 20.77 -6.90 6.76
C THR A 16 19.94 -7.04 8.04
N GLU A 17 19.09 -8.07 8.15
CA GLU A 17 18.34 -8.33 9.39
C GLU A 17 19.27 -8.53 10.59
N GLU A 18 20.42 -9.19 10.40
CA GLU A 18 21.43 -9.37 11.45
C GLU A 18 22.01 -8.03 11.95
N GLU A 19 22.22 -7.08 11.05
CA GLU A 19 22.67 -5.73 11.41
C GLU A 19 21.57 -4.96 12.15
N VAL A 20 20.31 -5.05 11.70
CA VAL A 20 19.18 -4.45 12.41
C VAL A 20 19.07 -4.99 13.83
N VAL A 21 19.20 -6.31 14.02
CA VAL A 21 19.22 -6.93 15.36
C VAL A 21 20.34 -6.36 16.22
N LYS A 22 21.57 -6.27 15.70
CA LYS A 22 22.71 -5.69 16.44
C LYS A 22 22.47 -4.23 16.81
N ILE A 23 21.89 -3.43 15.92
CA ILE A 23 21.55 -2.03 16.21
C ILE A 23 20.52 -1.94 17.34
N LEU A 24 19.49 -2.80 17.34
CA LEU A 24 18.51 -2.85 18.43
C LEU A 24 19.15 -3.19 19.78
N GLU A 25 20.16 -4.07 19.77
CA GLU A 25 20.93 -4.43 20.96
C GLU A 25 21.74 -3.26 21.52
N GLU A 26 22.47 -2.56 20.66
CA GLU A 26 23.26 -1.39 21.03
C GLU A 26 22.38 -0.22 21.53
N VAL A 27 21.16 -0.10 20.99
CA VAL A 27 20.21 0.93 21.43
C VAL A 27 19.58 0.59 22.80
N GLY A 28 19.57 -0.68 23.19
CA GLY A 28 19.01 -1.18 24.45
C GLY A 28 17.51 -1.50 24.39
N ILE A 29 17.00 -1.97 23.24
CA ILE A 29 15.58 -2.32 23.09
C ILE A 29 15.32 -3.76 23.60
N GLU A 30 14.40 -3.92 24.55
CA GLU A 30 14.04 -5.21 25.15
C GLU A 30 13.06 -6.03 24.29
N GLU A 31 12.04 -5.41 23.68
CA GLU A 31 11.04 -6.09 22.83
C GLU A 31 11.51 -6.33 21.38
N LYS A 32 12.58 -7.11 21.23
CA LYS A 32 13.26 -7.28 19.93
C LYS A 32 12.37 -7.89 18.85
N GLU A 33 11.68 -9.01 19.13
CA GLU A 33 10.98 -9.78 18.09
C GLU A 33 9.83 -9.02 17.42
N ASN A 34 8.98 -8.37 18.23
CA ASN A 34 7.87 -7.55 17.71
C ASN A 34 8.40 -6.38 16.88
N LEU A 35 9.47 -5.74 17.34
CA LEU A 35 10.03 -4.59 16.64
C LEU A 35 10.69 -5.00 15.32
N ILE A 36 11.43 -6.11 15.29
CA ILE A 36 12.01 -6.65 14.06
C ILE A 36 10.91 -6.97 13.05
N ASN A 37 9.83 -7.62 13.48
CA ASN A 37 8.70 -7.92 12.57
C ASN A 37 8.09 -6.64 11.98
N ASN A 38 7.91 -5.60 12.80
CA ASN A 38 7.43 -4.31 12.33
C ASN A 38 8.42 -3.66 11.35
N LEU A 39 9.70 -3.58 11.71
CA LEU A 39 10.75 -3.00 10.85
C LEU A 39 10.86 -3.75 9.51
N ARG A 40 10.68 -5.08 9.52
CA ARG A 40 10.72 -5.89 8.29
C ARG A 40 9.60 -5.49 7.35
N GLU A 41 8.39 -5.39 7.85
CA GLU A 41 7.24 -4.99 7.02
C GLU A 41 7.33 -3.53 6.55
N LEU A 42 7.85 -2.65 7.40
CA LEU A 42 7.94 -1.23 7.14
C LEU A 42 9.09 -0.87 6.19
N TYR A 43 10.26 -1.49 6.33
CA TYR A 43 11.51 -0.96 5.77
C TYR A 43 12.41 -1.98 5.05
N ASP A 44 12.16 -3.29 5.16
CA ASP A 44 12.90 -4.33 4.40
C ASP A 44 12.36 -4.47 2.95
N GLY A 45 12.90 -5.40 2.17
CA GLY A 45 12.38 -5.81 0.88
C GLY A 45 13.25 -5.40 -0.30
N TYR A 46 14.33 -4.63 -0.08
CA TYR A 46 15.18 -4.14 -1.15
C TYR A 46 16.14 -5.21 -1.66
N LYS A 47 16.06 -5.53 -2.95
CA LYS A 47 17.04 -6.28 -3.74
C LYS A 47 17.46 -5.48 -4.97
N PHE A 48 18.76 -5.33 -5.15
CA PHE A 48 19.34 -4.58 -6.26
C PHE A 48 19.99 -5.49 -7.31
N ASN A 49 20.21 -6.76 -6.99
CA ASN A 49 20.67 -7.77 -7.94
C ASN A 49 19.69 -8.96 -8.01
N LYS A 50 19.41 -9.43 -9.23
CA LYS A 50 18.50 -10.56 -9.48
C LYS A 50 18.92 -11.90 -8.87
N ASN A 51 20.21 -12.05 -8.55
CA ASN A 51 20.77 -13.23 -7.90
C ASN A 51 20.94 -13.03 -6.37
N ALA A 52 20.51 -11.89 -5.82
CA ALA A 52 20.58 -11.64 -4.38
C ALA A 52 19.64 -12.57 -3.62
N ARG A 53 20.19 -13.25 -2.61
CA ARG A 53 19.44 -14.16 -1.75
C ARG A 53 18.71 -13.39 -0.64
N THR A 54 19.34 -12.34 -0.14
CA THR A 54 18.90 -11.50 0.95
C THR A 54 18.32 -10.18 0.42
N SER A 55 17.25 -9.71 1.04
CA SER A 55 16.85 -8.31 0.98
C SER A 55 17.58 -7.52 2.05
N VAL A 56 17.58 -6.20 1.89
CA VAL A 56 18.08 -5.26 2.91
C VAL A 56 17.02 -4.25 3.28
N TYR A 57 17.17 -3.72 4.49
CA TYR A 57 16.38 -2.64 5.06
C TYR A 57 16.93 -1.29 4.61
N ASN A 58 16.05 -0.30 4.44
CA ASN A 58 16.48 1.09 4.24
C ASN A 58 17.15 1.63 5.53
N PRO A 59 18.46 1.96 5.52
CA PRO A 59 19.18 2.36 6.72
C PRO A 59 18.62 3.64 7.36
N ASP A 60 18.32 4.64 6.54
CA ASP A 60 17.85 5.95 7.01
C ASP A 60 16.53 5.81 7.74
N MET A 61 15.58 5.06 7.16
CA MET A 61 14.28 4.84 7.79
C MET A 61 14.36 4.02 9.08
N VAL A 62 15.23 2.99 9.14
CA VAL A 62 15.47 2.22 10.37
C VAL A 62 16.06 3.11 11.46
N LEU A 63 17.08 3.91 11.14
CA LEU A 63 17.71 4.80 12.11
C LEU A 63 16.76 5.90 12.59
N TYR A 64 15.98 6.48 11.68
CA TYR A 64 14.93 7.44 12.02
C TYR A 64 13.92 6.85 12.99
N PHE A 65 13.39 5.67 12.68
CA PHE A 65 12.41 4.98 13.52
C PHE A 65 12.97 4.76 14.93
N LEU A 66 14.20 4.26 15.04
CA LEU A 66 14.82 3.97 16.34
C LEU A 66 15.16 5.24 17.13
N ALA A 67 15.58 6.30 16.45
CA ALA A 67 15.82 7.59 17.09
C ALA A 67 14.53 8.14 17.71
N GLN A 68 13.42 8.10 16.97
CA GLN A 68 12.11 8.51 17.50
C GLN A 68 11.67 7.59 18.64
N TYR A 69 11.76 6.27 18.44
CA TYR A 69 11.35 5.28 19.44
C TYR A 69 12.04 5.49 20.78
N LYS A 70 13.34 5.75 20.76
CA LYS A 70 14.13 6.04 21.96
C LYS A 70 13.78 7.38 22.60
N ASN A 71 13.55 8.42 21.79
CA ASN A 71 13.34 9.77 22.29
C ASN A 71 11.93 10.00 22.88
N THR A 72 10.92 9.33 22.34
CA THR A 72 9.50 9.50 22.76
C THR A 72 9.01 8.37 23.65
N GLY A 73 9.73 7.24 23.72
CA GLY A 73 9.30 6.04 24.44
C GLY A 73 8.21 5.25 23.70
N GLY A 74 8.01 5.47 22.41
CA GLY A 74 6.99 4.78 21.61
C GLY A 74 7.20 4.96 20.11
N TYR A 75 6.32 4.37 19.29
CA TYR A 75 6.43 4.43 17.84
C TYR A 75 6.47 5.87 17.28
N PRO A 76 7.18 6.11 16.17
CA PRO A 76 7.24 7.43 15.57
C PRO A 76 5.85 7.88 15.07
N GLU A 77 5.54 9.18 15.19
CA GLU A 77 4.26 9.72 14.71
C GLU A 77 4.10 9.51 13.19
N TYR A 78 5.18 9.73 12.43
CA TYR A 78 5.28 9.47 11.00
C TYR A 78 6.24 8.31 10.73
N LEU A 79 5.97 7.46 9.76
CA LEU A 79 6.82 6.30 9.44
C LEU A 79 8.02 6.66 8.55
N ILE A 80 8.12 7.91 8.11
CA ILE A 80 9.12 8.40 7.15
C ILE A 80 9.66 9.73 7.64
N ASP A 81 10.97 9.93 7.51
CA ASP A 81 11.61 11.23 7.73
C ASP A 81 11.22 12.27 6.65
N ASP A 82 11.25 13.55 7.01
CA ASP A 82 10.90 14.65 6.11
C ASP A 82 11.87 14.76 4.92
N ASN A 83 13.15 14.39 5.08
CA ASN A 83 14.12 14.42 3.97
C ASN A 83 13.76 13.38 2.90
N VAL A 84 13.44 12.17 3.34
CA VAL A 84 12.99 11.08 2.49
C VAL A 84 11.68 11.47 1.78
N LYS A 85 10.72 12.04 2.52
CA LYS A 85 9.47 12.58 1.95
C LYS A 85 9.70 13.65 0.88
N THR A 86 10.68 14.53 1.09
CA THR A 86 11.05 15.59 0.14
C THR A 86 11.63 15.02 -1.15
N ASP A 87 12.51 14.03 -1.06
CA ASP A 87 13.08 13.37 -2.23
C ASP A 87 12.02 12.64 -3.05
N TYR A 88 11.01 12.10 -2.39
CA TYR A 88 9.85 11.54 -3.07
C TYR A 88 8.87 12.58 -3.61
N GLY A 89 8.93 13.83 -3.14
CA GLY A 89 8.29 14.97 -3.80
C GLY A 89 8.73 15.15 -5.26
N ARG A 90 9.88 14.58 -5.64
CA ARG A 90 10.36 14.52 -7.04
C ARG A 90 9.47 13.65 -7.93
N LEU A 91 8.69 12.70 -7.38
CA LEU A 91 7.71 11.91 -8.16
C LEU A 91 6.79 12.81 -8.98
N ASN A 92 6.31 13.91 -8.38
CA ASN A 92 5.45 14.87 -9.08
C ASN A 92 6.10 15.48 -10.34
N ARG A 93 7.43 15.64 -10.34
CA ARG A 93 8.17 16.14 -11.50
C ARG A 93 8.34 15.06 -12.56
N LEU A 94 8.56 13.82 -12.13
CA LEU A 94 8.74 12.67 -13.03
C LEU A 94 7.44 12.24 -13.72
N THR A 95 6.28 12.56 -13.12
CA THR A 95 4.95 12.23 -13.65
C THR A 95 4.23 13.43 -14.27
N MET A 96 4.96 14.47 -14.67
CA MET A 96 4.34 15.63 -15.34
C MET A 96 3.75 15.31 -16.70
N ASN A 97 4.26 14.28 -17.39
CA ASN A 97 3.67 13.79 -18.63
C ASN A 97 2.68 12.65 -18.36
N GLU A 98 1.67 12.54 -19.23
CA GLU A 98 0.57 11.58 -19.06
C GLU A 98 1.03 10.12 -19.18
N GLU A 99 2.10 9.84 -19.94
CA GLU A 99 2.64 8.48 -20.11
C GLU A 99 3.24 7.95 -18.81
N ASN A 100 4.17 8.69 -18.20
CA ASN A 100 4.77 8.35 -16.90
C ASN A 100 3.73 8.29 -15.79
N LYS A 101 2.74 9.18 -15.82
CA LYS A 101 1.63 9.15 -14.87
C LYS A 101 0.81 7.87 -15.01
N ALA A 102 0.39 7.51 -16.23
CA ALA A 102 -0.36 6.28 -16.49
C ALA A 102 0.46 5.03 -16.15
N LEU A 103 1.76 5.05 -16.44
CA LEU A 103 2.71 3.99 -16.10
C LEU A 103 2.85 3.83 -14.59
N LEU A 104 2.95 4.94 -13.84
CA LEU A 104 2.99 4.89 -12.38
C LEU A 104 1.65 4.39 -11.80
N GLU A 105 0.51 4.86 -12.30
CA GLU A 105 -0.80 4.34 -11.89
C GLU A 105 -0.90 2.82 -12.10
N ARG A 106 -0.37 2.30 -13.22
CA ARG A 106 -0.29 0.86 -13.48
C ARG A 106 0.60 0.14 -12.45
N ILE A 107 1.78 0.68 -12.15
CA ILE A 107 2.68 0.11 -11.13
C ILE A 107 2.00 0.03 -9.76
N ILE A 108 1.30 1.10 -9.36
CA ILE A 108 0.59 1.15 -8.07
C ILE A 108 -0.54 0.11 -8.05
N LYS A 109 -1.28 -0.02 -9.16
CA LYS A 109 -2.41 -0.93 -9.29
C LYS A 109 -2.03 -2.40 -9.29
N GLU A 110 -0.95 -2.73 -10.00
CA GLU A 110 -0.45 -4.10 -10.12
C GLU A 110 0.59 -4.45 -9.05
N GLU A 111 0.91 -3.50 -8.17
CA GLU A 111 1.97 -3.58 -7.15
C GLU A 111 3.35 -4.01 -7.71
N GLY A 112 3.60 -3.69 -8.98
CA GLY A 112 4.80 -4.07 -9.70
C GLY A 112 4.71 -3.88 -11.21
N ILE A 113 5.78 -4.27 -11.91
CA ILE A 113 5.89 -4.19 -13.37
C ILE A 113 6.98 -5.14 -13.89
N VAL A 114 6.77 -5.69 -15.08
CA VAL A 114 7.83 -6.37 -15.84
C VAL A 114 8.58 -5.33 -16.68
N ALA A 115 9.89 -5.21 -16.46
CA ALA A 115 10.72 -4.25 -17.16
C ALA A 115 12.21 -4.59 -17.05
N GLU A 116 13.01 -4.12 -18.01
CA GLU A 116 14.47 -4.11 -17.87
C GLU A 116 14.95 -2.87 -17.11
N ILE A 117 16.10 -2.99 -16.43
CA ILE A 117 16.76 -1.86 -15.76
C ILE A 117 17.87 -1.33 -16.67
N VAL A 118 17.70 -0.10 -17.14
CA VAL A 118 18.69 0.61 -17.93
C VAL A 118 19.84 1.06 -17.02
N THR A 119 21.08 0.79 -17.46
CA THR A 119 22.30 1.11 -16.68
C THR A 119 23.05 2.35 -17.16
N LYS A 120 22.68 2.88 -18.32
CA LYS A 120 23.31 4.05 -18.94
C LYS A 120 22.22 5.00 -19.42
N PHE A 121 22.14 6.16 -18.79
CA PHE A 121 21.21 7.21 -19.15
C PHE A 121 21.81 8.08 -20.26
N SER A 122 21.19 8.08 -21.44
CA SER A 122 21.47 9.05 -22.51
C SER A 122 20.35 10.08 -22.54
N PHE A 123 20.71 11.36 -22.68
CA PHE A 123 19.72 12.45 -22.78
C PHE A 123 18.71 12.24 -23.91
N ASP A 124 19.14 11.65 -25.02
CA ASP A 124 18.28 11.40 -26.19
C ASP A 124 17.13 10.41 -25.93
N ARG A 125 17.20 9.63 -24.84
CA ARG A 125 16.22 8.60 -24.45
C ARG A 125 15.55 8.88 -23.10
N MET A 126 15.68 10.11 -22.59
CA MET A 126 15.19 10.45 -21.25
C MET A 126 13.67 10.39 -21.09
N TYR A 127 12.92 10.31 -22.20
CA TYR A 127 11.47 10.17 -22.22
C TYR A 127 11.01 8.72 -22.44
N ASP A 128 11.93 7.76 -22.61
CA ASP A 128 11.57 6.36 -22.80
C ASP A 128 10.98 5.79 -21.48
N GLU A 129 9.92 4.98 -21.58
CA GLU A 129 9.27 4.36 -20.41
C GLU A 129 10.27 3.61 -19.52
N GLU A 130 11.23 2.91 -20.14
CA GLU A 130 12.28 2.15 -19.46
C GLU A 130 13.15 3.04 -18.55
N TYR A 131 13.36 4.31 -18.91
CA TYR A 131 14.14 5.25 -18.12
C TYR A 131 13.39 5.67 -16.86
N PHE A 132 12.09 5.92 -16.98
CA PHE A 132 11.24 6.23 -15.83
C PHE A 132 11.22 5.07 -14.83
N ILE A 133 11.02 3.83 -15.32
CA ILE A 133 11.02 2.63 -14.47
C ILE A 133 12.39 2.44 -13.79
N SER A 134 13.47 2.59 -14.55
CA SER A 134 14.83 2.48 -14.01
C SER A 134 15.10 3.56 -12.95
N LEU A 135 14.60 4.77 -13.15
CA LEU A 135 14.72 5.85 -12.16
C LEU A 135 13.98 5.53 -10.86
N LEU A 136 12.75 4.98 -10.95
CA LEU A 136 12.02 4.50 -9.76
C LEU A 136 12.82 3.42 -9.02
N PHE A 137 13.45 2.49 -9.75
CA PHE A 137 14.33 1.49 -9.15
C PHE A 137 15.53 2.11 -8.42
N TYR A 138 16.28 3.01 -9.07
CA TYR A 138 17.44 3.67 -8.44
C TYR A 138 17.06 4.61 -7.28
N MET A 139 15.82 5.12 -7.25
CA MET A 139 15.28 5.89 -6.13
C MET A 139 14.79 5.03 -4.96
N GLY A 140 14.86 3.69 -5.06
CA GLY A 140 14.32 2.79 -4.05
C GLY A 140 12.79 2.82 -3.95
N LEU A 141 12.11 3.18 -5.04
CA LEU A 141 10.65 3.12 -5.14
C LEU A 141 10.16 1.81 -5.78
N LEU A 142 11.04 1.18 -6.54
CA LEU A 142 10.90 -0.19 -7.02
C LEU A 142 12.12 -1.02 -6.63
N THR A 143 11.94 -2.33 -6.57
CA THR A 143 13.00 -3.27 -6.27
C THR A 143 12.83 -4.56 -7.07
N ILE A 144 13.87 -5.38 -7.16
CA ILE A 144 13.76 -6.67 -7.86
C ILE A 144 12.94 -7.64 -7.00
N LYS A 145 11.76 -8.01 -7.51
CA LYS A 145 10.86 -8.96 -6.85
C LYS A 145 11.15 -10.38 -7.28
N ASP A 146 11.31 -10.61 -8.59
CA ASP A 146 11.61 -11.93 -9.14
C ASP A 146 12.36 -11.84 -10.48
N TYR A 147 13.04 -12.93 -10.84
CA TYR A 147 13.69 -13.08 -12.14
C TYR A 147 13.59 -14.53 -12.62
N ARG A 148 12.70 -14.77 -13.58
CA ARG A 148 12.43 -16.12 -14.13
C ARG A 148 12.26 -16.05 -15.63
N TYR A 149 12.74 -17.08 -16.34
CA TYR A 149 12.61 -17.18 -17.80
C TYR A 149 13.12 -15.95 -18.58
N ASN A 150 14.20 -15.32 -18.09
CA ASN A 150 14.74 -14.06 -18.59
C ASN A 150 13.81 -12.83 -18.45
N ILE A 151 12.75 -12.94 -17.66
CA ILE A 151 11.82 -11.86 -17.35
C ILE A 151 12.16 -11.31 -15.96
N LEU A 152 12.40 -10.01 -15.88
CA LEU A 152 12.64 -9.29 -14.63
C LEU A 152 11.32 -8.66 -14.15
N GLU A 153 10.88 -9.05 -12.97
CA GLU A 153 9.73 -8.46 -12.29
C GLU A 153 10.22 -7.52 -11.19
N LEU A 154 9.80 -6.26 -11.28
CA LEU A 154 10.00 -5.25 -10.26
C LEU A 154 8.74 -5.12 -9.41
N GLY A 155 8.91 -4.87 -8.11
CA GLY A 155 7.83 -4.69 -7.16
C GLY A 155 8.06 -3.50 -6.23
N ILE A 156 7.01 -3.12 -5.50
CA ILE A 156 7.11 -2.10 -4.45
C ILE A 156 7.74 -2.76 -3.20
N PRO A 157 8.84 -2.23 -2.64
CA PRO A 157 9.68 -2.94 -1.67
C PRO A 157 9.00 -3.24 -0.33
N ASN A 158 8.28 -2.27 0.24
CA ASN A 158 7.68 -2.39 1.58
C ASN A 158 6.41 -1.55 1.74
N TYR A 159 5.77 -1.70 2.90
CA TYR A 159 4.54 -1.00 3.25
C TYR A 159 4.69 0.52 3.20
N VAL A 160 5.84 1.04 3.57
CA VAL A 160 6.09 2.49 3.59
C VAL A 160 6.04 3.04 2.17
N ILE A 161 6.76 2.44 1.22
CA ILE A 161 6.68 2.85 -0.19
C ILE A 161 5.29 2.64 -0.78
N LYS A 162 4.55 1.58 -0.39
CA LYS A 162 3.14 1.41 -0.81
C LYS A 162 2.26 2.57 -0.33
N THR A 163 2.39 2.96 0.93
CA THR A 163 1.64 4.08 1.53
C THR A 163 1.92 5.38 0.77
N MET A 164 3.19 5.63 0.45
CA MET A 164 3.59 6.78 -0.34
C MET A 164 2.93 6.83 -1.72
N TYR A 165 2.85 5.69 -2.40
CA TYR A 165 2.17 5.58 -3.67
C TYR A 165 0.66 5.83 -3.56
N TRP A 166 0.01 5.29 -2.54
CA TRP A 166 -1.41 5.54 -2.30
C TRP A 166 -1.69 7.01 -1.96
N GLU A 167 -0.85 7.65 -1.15
CA GLU A 167 -0.95 9.08 -0.85
C GLU A 167 -0.76 9.94 -2.10
N TYR A 168 0.24 9.61 -2.93
CA TYR A 168 0.47 10.28 -4.22
C TYR A 168 -0.75 10.15 -5.13
N PHE A 169 -1.29 8.93 -5.28
CA PHE A 169 -2.47 8.66 -6.09
C PHE A 169 -3.68 9.44 -5.59
N GLY A 170 -3.97 9.40 -4.28
CA GLY A 170 -5.09 10.11 -3.69
C GLY A 170 -4.99 11.63 -3.86
N ARG A 171 -3.77 12.19 -3.76
CA ARG A 171 -3.52 13.61 -4.00
C ARG A 171 -3.83 13.99 -5.46
N LYS A 172 -3.31 13.23 -6.43
CA LYS A 172 -3.55 13.48 -7.85
C LYS A 172 -5.02 13.35 -8.23
N LEU A 173 -5.68 12.29 -7.73
CA LEU A 173 -7.11 12.08 -7.93
C LEU A 173 -7.93 13.29 -7.46
N LYS A 174 -7.60 13.84 -6.29
CA LYS A 174 -8.25 15.03 -5.72
C LYS A 174 -7.98 16.29 -6.55
N GLU A 175 -6.72 16.54 -6.89
CA GLU A 175 -6.29 17.70 -7.70
C GLU A 175 -7.01 17.73 -9.06
N GLU A 176 -7.09 16.59 -9.74
CA GLU A 176 -7.63 16.50 -11.10
C GLU A 176 -9.16 16.56 -11.15
N ASN A 177 -9.82 16.13 -10.08
CA ASN A 177 -11.28 16.06 -10.01
C ASN A 177 -11.89 17.14 -9.11
N ASN A 178 -11.09 18.08 -8.59
CA ASN A 178 -11.53 19.13 -7.66
C ASN A 178 -12.35 18.59 -6.47
N ILE A 179 -11.93 17.44 -5.93
CA ILE A 179 -12.63 16.81 -4.79
C ILE A 179 -12.42 17.68 -3.55
N LYS A 180 -13.51 18.01 -2.85
CA LYS A 180 -13.48 18.87 -1.67
C LYS A 180 -12.73 18.22 -0.52
N TYR A 181 -11.97 19.04 0.21
CA TYR A 181 -11.19 18.60 1.37
C TYR A 181 -12.07 18.51 2.62
N GLU A 182 -12.70 17.36 2.83
CA GLU A 182 -13.58 17.11 3.99
C GLU A 182 -12.88 16.21 5.04
N MET A 183 -11.69 16.64 5.49
CA MET A 183 -10.82 15.88 6.42
C MET A 183 -11.53 15.39 7.69
N LEU A 184 -12.36 16.25 8.29
CA LEU A 184 -13.06 15.90 9.52
C LEU A 184 -14.09 14.79 9.30
N GLU A 185 -14.78 14.80 8.15
CA GLU A 185 -15.80 13.80 7.82
C GLU A 185 -15.16 12.43 7.60
N ILE A 186 -14.08 12.37 6.82
CA ILE A 186 -13.34 11.12 6.60
C ILE A 186 -12.67 10.62 7.88
N ALA A 187 -12.04 11.50 8.67
CA ALA A 187 -11.42 11.10 9.94
C ALA A 187 -12.45 10.54 10.92
N LYS A 188 -13.63 11.16 11.02
CA LYS A 188 -14.74 10.66 11.84
C LYS A 188 -15.23 9.29 11.34
N ALA A 189 -15.37 9.11 10.03
CA ALA A 189 -15.80 7.84 9.46
C ALA A 189 -14.82 6.70 9.75
N ILE A 190 -13.51 6.95 9.63
CA ILE A 190 -12.47 5.95 9.96
C ILE A 190 -12.44 5.68 11.49
N TRP A 191 -12.65 6.71 12.31
CA TRP A 191 -12.76 6.54 13.76
C TRP A 191 -13.96 5.65 14.15
N GLU A 192 -15.13 5.86 13.53
CA GLU A 192 -16.32 5.01 13.74
C GLU A 192 -16.06 3.55 13.33
N MET A 193 -15.30 3.31 12.26
CA MET A 193 -14.85 1.95 11.92
C MET A 193 -14.03 1.33 13.06
N ALA A 194 -13.09 2.09 13.62
CA ALA A 194 -12.12 1.60 14.61
C ALA A 194 -12.69 1.39 16.01
N PHE A 195 -13.60 2.25 16.44
CA PHE A 195 -14.06 2.27 17.83
C PHE A 195 -15.53 1.86 17.99
N GLU A 196 -16.34 1.99 16.94
CA GLU A 196 -17.75 1.58 16.95
C GLU A 196 -18.04 0.36 16.07
N GLY A 197 -17.08 -0.04 15.22
CA GLY A 197 -17.26 -1.17 14.32
C GLY A 197 -18.29 -0.88 13.22
N LYS A 198 -18.35 0.36 12.72
CA LYS A 198 -19.29 0.80 11.67
C LYS A 198 -18.56 1.31 10.43
N ILE A 199 -18.70 0.62 9.30
CA ILE A 199 -18.02 0.98 8.03
C ILE A 199 -18.87 1.83 7.09
N LYS A 200 -20.19 1.83 7.29
CA LYS A 200 -21.16 2.50 6.41
C LYS A 200 -20.80 3.95 6.06
N ASN A 201 -20.38 4.76 7.03
CA ASN A 201 -20.08 6.18 6.78
C ASN A 201 -18.82 6.38 5.94
N PHE A 202 -17.82 5.50 6.08
CA PHE A 202 -16.63 5.54 5.24
C PHE A 202 -16.96 5.19 3.79
N VAL A 203 -17.69 4.10 3.55
CA VAL A 203 -18.11 3.71 2.19
C VAL A 203 -19.04 4.76 1.57
N LYS A 204 -19.95 5.33 2.36
CA LYS A 204 -20.80 6.45 1.92
C LYS A 204 -19.97 7.64 1.46
N PHE A 205 -18.98 8.05 2.26
CA PHE A 205 -18.07 9.14 1.91
C PHE A 205 -17.35 8.86 0.58
N ILE A 206 -16.75 7.68 0.44
CA ILE A 206 -16.07 7.29 -0.80
C ILE A 206 -17.04 7.33 -1.97
N SER A 207 -18.23 6.76 -1.83
CA SER A 207 -19.21 6.74 -2.91
C SER A 207 -19.69 8.14 -3.31
N GLU A 208 -20.13 8.95 -2.35
CA GLU A 208 -20.80 10.22 -2.60
C GLU A 208 -19.86 11.39 -2.87
N LYS A 209 -18.70 11.43 -2.20
CA LYS A 209 -17.76 12.55 -2.26
C LYS A 209 -16.58 12.30 -3.19
N VAL A 210 -16.24 11.03 -3.43
CA VAL A 210 -15.11 10.64 -4.29
C VAL A 210 -15.63 10.13 -5.63
N LEU A 211 -16.24 8.93 -5.65
CA LEU A 211 -16.58 8.24 -6.90
C LEU A 211 -17.58 9.01 -7.77
N LYS A 212 -18.64 9.59 -7.18
CA LYS A 212 -19.64 10.37 -7.93
C LYS A 212 -19.05 11.61 -8.62
N VAL A 213 -18.00 12.19 -8.05
CA VAL A 213 -17.37 13.43 -8.54
C VAL A 213 -16.37 13.15 -9.66
N LEU A 214 -15.82 11.94 -9.74
CA LEU A 214 -14.84 11.56 -10.77
C LEU A 214 -15.39 11.79 -12.19
N SER A 215 -14.53 12.08 -13.17
CA SER A 215 -14.99 12.27 -14.55
C SER A 215 -15.49 10.94 -15.16
N ASN A 216 -16.30 11.01 -16.22
CA ASN A 216 -16.70 9.79 -16.94
C ASN A 216 -15.49 9.10 -17.60
N ARG A 217 -14.41 9.84 -17.90
CA ARG A 217 -13.15 9.26 -18.42
C ARG A 217 -12.49 8.37 -17.37
N ASP A 218 -12.55 8.75 -16.09
CA ASP A 218 -11.99 7.95 -15.00
C ASP A 218 -12.78 6.65 -14.79
N THR A 219 -14.09 6.65 -15.04
CA THR A 219 -14.92 5.44 -14.91
C THR A 219 -14.52 4.31 -15.87
N ILE A 220 -13.79 4.61 -16.94
CA ILE A 220 -13.23 3.60 -17.85
C ILE A 220 -12.19 2.74 -17.12
N LYS A 221 -11.46 3.33 -16.14
CA LYS A 221 -10.45 2.64 -15.34
C LYS A 221 -11.04 1.82 -14.19
N PHE A 222 -12.35 1.94 -13.92
CA PHE A 222 -12.95 1.30 -12.75
C PHE A 222 -12.99 -0.22 -12.89
N ASP A 223 -12.28 -0.84 -11.97
CA ASP A 223 -12.37 -2.23 -11.57
C ASP A 223 -12.10 -2.34 -10.06
N GLU A 224 -12.18 -3.55 -9.50
CA GLU A 224 -11.97 -3.79 -8.07
C GLU A 224 -10.62 -3.26 -7.58
N LYS A 225 -9.55 -3.45 -8.37
CA LYS A 225 -8.21 -2.95 -8.05
C LYS A 225 -8.16 -1.42 -8.01
N TYR A 226 -8.75 -0.73 -8.99
CA TYR A 226 -8.76 0.73 -9.02
C TYR A 226 -9.54 1.31 -7.83
N ILE A 227 -10.70 0.73 -7.50
CA ILE A 227 -11.48 1.13 -6.32
C ILE A 227 -10.68 0.85 -5.03
N LYS A 228 -9.99 -0.28 -4.93
CA LYS A 228 -9.13 -0.61 -3.78
C LYS A 228 -8.05 0.45 -3.54
N ILE A 229 -7.35 0.91 -4.59
CA ILE A 229 -6.35 1.99 -4.47
C ILE A 229 -7.00 3.28 -3.98
N ILE A 230 -8.20 3.61 -4.47
CA ILE A 230 -8.96 4.76 -3.94
C ILE A 230 -9.19 4.57 -2.44
N LEU A 231 -9.71 3.43 -1.99
CA LEU A 231 -9.95 3.16 -0.57
C LEU A 231 -8.66 3.33 0.26
N PHE A 232 -7.55 2.74 -0.18
CA PHE A 232 -6.26 2.86 0.50
C PHE A 232 -5.78 4.30 0.59
N SER A 233 -5.90 5.08 -0.48
CA SER A 233 -5.50 6.49 -0.49
C SER A 233 -6.24 7.38 0.52
N TYR A 234 -7.44 6.97 0.96
CA TYR A 234 -8.19 7.65 2.02
C TYR A 234 -7.96 7.03 3.40
N LEU A 235 -7.79 5.71 3.49
CA LEU A 235 -7.50 5.01 4.75
C LEU A 235 -6.15 5.45 5.34
N THR A 236 -5.13 5.59 4.49
CA THR A 236 -3.78 6.01 4.93
C THR A 236 -3.65 7.49 5.26
N MET A 237 -4.73 8.27 5.10
CA MET A 237 -4.77 9.65 5.63
C MET A 237 -4.84 9.70 7.16
N SER A 238 -5.11 8.55 7.80
CA SER A 238 -5.09 8.38 9.25
C SER A 238 -4.11 7.28 9.63
N ASN A 239 -3.55 7.36 10.83
CA ASN A 239 -2.70 6.32 11.39
C ASN A 239 -3.49 5.24 12.13
N ILE A 240 -4.81 5.13 11.92
CA ILE A 240 -5.67 4.19 12.65
C ILE A 240 -5.47 2.76 12.18
N TYR A 241 -5.37 2.57 10.86
CA TYR A 241 -5.23 1.27 10.23
C TYR A 241 -3.98 1.21 9.38
N LYS A 242 -3.43 0.00 9.28
CA LYS A 242 -2.46 -0.44 8.29
C LYS A 242 -3.20 -1.30 7.24
N PRO A 243 -3.58 -0.76 6.07
CA PRO A 243 -4.29 -1.52 5.06
C PRO A 243 -3.38 -2.54 4.37
N ILE A 244 -3.80 -3.79 4.33
CA ILE A 244 -3.10 -4.89 3.67
C ILE A 244 -3.95 -5.38 2.50
N SER A 245 -3.34 -5.36 1.31
CA SER A 245 -3.90 -5.81 0.03
C SER A 245 -3.69 -7.32 -0.13
N GLU A 246 -4.71 -8.05 -0.62
CA GLU A 246 -4.59 -9.47 -1.02
C GLU A 246 -3.95 -10.35 0.08
N LYS A 247 -4.44 -10.25 1.33
CA LYS A 247 -3.87 -11.01 2.45
C LYS A 247 -4.11 -12.51 2.22
N GLU A 248 -3.03 -13.25 2.00
CA GLU A 248 -3.09 -14.71 1.85
C GLU A 248 -3.48 -15.39 3.17
N THR A 249 -4.41 -16.35 3.05
CA THR A 249 -4.88 -17.22 4.13
C THR A 249 -5.13 -18.62 3.59
N GLU A 250 -5.38 -19.61 4.47
CA GLU A 250 -5.80 -20.95 4.00
C GLU A 250 -7.15 -20.92 3.25
N GLY A 251 -7.95 -19.87 3.46
CA GLY A 251 -9.26 -19.68 2.84
C GLY A 251 -9.23 -18.95 1.49
N GLY A 252 -8.06 -18.50 1.03
CA GLY A 252 -7.87 -17.68 -0.17
C GLY A 252 -7.20 -16.33 0.12
N TYR A 253 -7.42 -15.36 -0.77
CA TYR A 253 -6.85 -14.02 -0.67
C TYR A 253 -7.93 -13.01 -0.27
N ILE A 254 -7.73 -12.33 0.85
CA ILE A 254 -8.65 -11.28 1.31
C ILE A 254 -8.31 -10.00 0.58
N ASP A 255 -9.28 -9.41 -0.14
CA ASP A 255 -9.05 -8.20 -0.94
C ASP A 255 -8.41 -7.08 -0.11
N ILE A 256 -8.98 -6.81 1.07
CA ILE A 256 -8.51 -5.81 2.01
C ILE A 256 -8.61 -6.33 3.45
N TYR A 257 -7.47 -6.36 4.15
CA TYR A 257 -7.43 -6.51 5.60
C TYR A 257 -6.98 -5.19 6.24
N LEU A 258 -7.80 -4.62 7.12
CA LEU A 258 -7.43 -3.46 7.93
C LEU A 258 -6.94 -3.93 9.29
N GLU A 259 -5.62 -4.05 9.40
CA GLU A 259 -4.95 -4.32 10.68
C GLU A 259 -4.83 -3.01 11.46
N LYS A 260 -4.89 -3.07 12.79
CA LYS A 260 -4.62 -1.88 13.61
C LYS A 260 -3.18 -1.42 13.40
N ASP A 261 -2.97 -0.12 13.30
CA ASP A 261 -1.61 0.42 13.22
C ASP A 261 -0.89 0.24 14.57
N ILE A 262 0.39 -0.09 14.52
CA ILE A 262 1.25 -0.26 15.71
C ILE A 262 1.30 1.03 16.56
N ARG A 263 1.12 2.19 15.93
CA ARG A 263 1.08 3.50 16.59
C ARG A 263 -0.24 3.75 17.33
N MET A 264 -1.29 2.99 17.03
CA MET A 264 -2.64 3.14 17.59
C MET A 264 -3.14 1.83 18.23
N PRO A 265 -2.52 1.37 19.33
CA PRO A 265 -2.84 0.09 19.96
C PRO A 265 -4.27 0.01 20.52
N ASP A 266 -4.89 1.15 20.83
CA ASP A 266 -6.24 1.27 21.42
C ASP A 266 -7.39 1.05 20.42
N VAL A 267 -7.09 0.93 19.12
CA VAL A 267 -8.09 0.59 18.09
C VAL A 267 -8.79 -0.70 18.48
N LYS A 268 -10.12 -0.64 18.58
CA LYS A 268 -10.92 -1.76 19.08
C LYS A 268 -11.11 -2.82 18.02
N TYR A 269 -11.47 -2.42 16.80
CA TYR A 269 -11.88 -3.32 15.73
C TYR A 269 -10.90 -3.32 14.57
N GLU A 270 -10.62 -4.51 14.04
CA GLU A 270 -9.99 -4.73 12.75
C GLU A 270 -11.05 -5.16 11.72
N TRP A 271 -10.73 -5.11 10.42
CA TRP A 271 -11.72 -5.41 9.36
C TRP A 271 -11.20 -6.36 8.29
N LEU A 272 -11.97 -7.40 7.99
CA LEU A 272 -11.90 -8.11 6.71
C LEU A 272 -12.89 -7.48 5.74
N ILE A 273 -12.43 -6.99 4.61
CA ILE A 273 -13.29 -6.35 3.60
C ILE A 273 -13.14 -7.12 2.29
N GLU A 274 -14.26 -7.67 1.81
CA GLU A 274 -14.39 -8.18 0.45
C GLU A 274 -14.96 -7.04 -0.42
N LEU A 275 -14.29 -6.74 -1.51
CA LEU A 275 -14.60 -5.62 -2.38
C LEU A 275 -15.08 -6.13 -3.73
N LYS A 276 -16.29 -5.74 -4.13
CA LYS A 276 -16.82 -6.01 -5.47
C LYS A 276 -17.11 -4.72 -6.22
N TYR A 277 -16.83 -4.73 -7.52
CA TYR A 277 -17.21 -3.65 -8.42
C TYR A 277 -18.03 -4.20 -9.59
N VAL A 278 -19.23 -3.66 -9.76
CA VAL A 278 -20.19 -4.08 -10.79
C VAL A 278 -20.48 -2.90 -11.70
N LYS A 279 -20.34 -3.09 -13.01
CA LYS A 279 -20.77 -2.09 -14.00
C LYS A 279 -22.30 -2.03 -14.03
N LYS A 280 -22.88 -0.87 -14.34
CA LYS A 280 -24.35 -0.72 -14.43
C LYS A 280 -24.99 -1.68 -15.44
N SER A 281 -24.28 -2.06 -16.50
CA SER A 281 -24.73 -3.06 -17.48
C SER A 281 -24.92 -4.46 -16.89
N ASP A 282 -24.24 -4.76 -15.78
CA ASP A 282 -24.14 -6.09 -15.19
C ASP A 282 -24.89 -6.19 -13.85
N GLU A 283 -25.71 -5.19 -13.54
CA GLU A 283 -26.48 -5.11 -12.29
C GLU A 283 -27.41 -6.31 -12.08
N LYS A 284 -27.86 -6.96 -13.16
CA LYS A 284 -28.66 -8.21 -13.11
C LYS A 284 -27.96 -9.37 -12.40
N TYR A 285 -26.63 -9.38 -12.29
CA TYR A 285 -25.87 -10.44 -11.62
C TYR A 285 -25.54 -10.12 -10.16
N ILE A 286 -26.05 -9.00 -9.63
CA ILE A 286 -25.63 -8.48 -8.32
C ILE A 286 -25.95 -9.43 -7.17
N GLU A 287 -27.08 -10.15 -7.23
CA GLU A 287 -27.48 -11.08 -6.17
C GLU A 287 -26.49 -12.25 -6.07
N GLU A 288 -26.13 -12.85 -7.20
CA GLU A 288 -25.12 -13.93 -7.27
C GLU A 288 -23.75 -13.45 -6.79
N ILE A 289 -23.34 -12.23 -7.17
CA ILE A 289 -22.08 -11.63 -6.72
C ILE A 289 -22.07 -11.44 -5.19
N ILE A 290 -23.20 -11.01 -4.62
CA ILE A 290 -23.33 -10.82 -3.18
C ILE A 290 -23.26 -12.14 -2.43
N GLU A 291 -23.93 -13.18 -2.91
CA GLU A 291 -23.89 -14.51 -2.28
C GLU A 291 -22.47 -15.06 -2.25
N LYS A 292 -21.76 -15.04 -3.38
CA LYS A 292 -20.36 -15.48 -3.46
C LYS A 292 -19.43 -14.68 -2.54
N GLY A 293 -19.61 -13.36 -2.50
CA GLY A 293 -18.82 -12.48 -1.62
C GLY A 293 -19.03 -12.78 -0.14
N LYS A 294 -20.27 -13.10 0.28
CA LYS A 294 -20.56 -13.52 1.66
C LYS A 294 -19.91 -14.86 2.01
N GLU A 295 -19.93 -15.82 1.07
CA GLU A 295 -19.24 -17.10 1.25
C GLU A 295 -17.73 -16.93 1.39
N GLN A 296 -17.11 -16.06 0.58
CA GLN A 296 -15.69 -15.72 0.70
C GLN A 296 -15.36 -15.17 2.10
N LEU A 297 -16.11 -14.17 2.58
CA LEU A 297 -15.92 -13.59 3.91
C LEU A 297 -16.08 -14.61 5.04
N LYS A 298 -17.03 -15.55 4.91
CA LYS A 298 -17.19 -16.63 5.89
C LYS A 298 -15.94 -17.51 5.95
N ARG A 299 -15.42 -17.93 4.78
CA ARG A 299 -14.19 -18.74 4.71
C ARG A 299 -12.99 -18.01 5.33
N TYR A 300 -12.82 -16.73 5.03
CA TYR A 300 -11.72 -15.94 5.58
C TYR A 300 -11.80 -15.81 7.11
N ARG A 301 -13.01 -15.58 7.64
CA ARG A 301 -13.22 -15.46 9.10
C ARG A 301 -12.97 -16.77 9.84
N GLU A 302 -13.13 -17.92 9.18
CA GLU A 302 -12.90 -19.26 9.72
C GLU A 302 -11.44 -19.76 9.56
N SER A 303 -10.59 -19.01 8.83
CA SER A 303 -9.16 -19.33 8.66
C SER A 303 -8.41 -19.33 10.00
N MET A 304 -7.27 -20.04 10.08
CA MET A 304 -6.56 -20.22 11.35
C MET A 304 -6.08 -18.89 11.93
N GLN A 305 -5.71 -17.94 11.06
CA GLN A 305 -5.24 -16.62 11.45
C GLN A 305 -6.33 -15.75 12.12
N PHE A 306 -7.59 -15.93 11.73
CA PHE A 306 -8.68 -15.02 12.08
C PHE A 306 -9.76 -15.63 12.97
N LYS A 307 -9.89 -16.97 13.02
CA LYS A 307 -10.96 -17.68 13.75
C LYS A 307 -11.11 -17.25 15.20
N ASP A 308 -10.00 -17.02 15.91
CA ASP A 308 -9.98 -16.71 17.34
C ASP A 308 -9.91 -15.20 17.64
N LYS A 309 -9.85 -14.32 16.62
CA LYS A 309 -9.85 -12.86 16.83
C LYS A 309 -11.25 -12.35 17.19
N GLN A 310 -11.43 -11.92 18.45
CA GLN A 310 -12.73 -11.46 18.96
C GLN A 310 -13.20 -10.14 18.32
N ASN A 311 -12.32 -9.16 18.16
CA ASN A 311 -12.69 -7.84 17.65
C ASN A 311 -12.42 -7.69 16.14
N LEU A 312 -12.69 -8.73 15.36
CA LEU A 312 -12.56 -8.70 13.91
C LEU A 312 -13.94 -8.60 13.27
N LYS A 313 -14.20 -7.47 12.62
CA LYS A 313 -15.40 -7.23 11.83
C LYS A 313 -15.21 -7.68 10.39
N LYS A 314 -16.31 -7.97 9.70
CA LYS A 314 -16.29 -8.29 8.27
C LYS A 314 -17.33 -7.49 7.50
N ALA A 315 -16.96 -7.05 6.31
CA ALA A 315 -17.86 -6.31 5.43
C ALA A 315 -17.70 -6.75 3.98
N LEU A 316 -18.83 -6.97 3.31
CA LEU A 316 -18.88 -7.02 1.86
C LEU A 316 -19.28 -5.64 1.35
N VAL A 317 -18.42 -5.03 0.54
CA VAL A 317 -18.65 -3.72 -0.06
C VAL A 317 -18.80 -3.90 -1.57
N VAL A 318 -19.99 -3.61 -2.10
CA VAL A 318 -20.27 -3.70 -3.54
C VAL A 318 -20.51 -2.30 -4.08
N PHE A 319 -19.62 -1.81 -4.93
CA PHE A 319 -19.84 -0.58 -5.70
C PHE A 319 -20.48 -0.90 -7.05
N ILE A 320 -21.47 -0.09 -7.44
CA ILE A 320 -22.25 -0.27 -8.67
C ILE A 320 -22.11 1.00 -9.51
N GLY A 321 -21.37 0.90 -10.61
CA GLY A 321 -21.02 2.03 -11.46
C GLY A 321 -20.40 3.18 -10.66
N LYS A 322 -20.93 4.40 -10.82
CA LYS A 322 -20.28 5.63 -10.36
C LYS A 322 -20.59 6.05 -8.92
N GLY A 323 -21.53 5.39 -8.23
CA GLY A 323 -21.92 5.88 -6.90
C GLY A 323 -23.10 5.21 -6.23
N ASP A 324 -23.62 4.15 -6.82
CA ASP A 324 -24.55 3.27 -6.11
C ASP A 324 -23.70 2.23 -5.38
N TYR A 325 -24.12 1.81 -4.19
CA TYR A 325 -23.36 0.84 -3.40
C TYR A 325 -24.28 0.03 -2.50
N LYS A 326 -23.82 -1.17 -2.14
CA LYS A 326 -24.44 -2.04 -1.14
C LYS A 326 -23.36 -2.45 -0.13
N ILE A 327 -23.74 -2.51 1.14
CA ILE A 327 -22.86 -2.95 2.24
C ILE A 327 -23.58 -4.03 3.02
N PHE A 328 -22.87 -5.11 3.32
CA PHE A 328 -23.32 -6.13 4.24
C PHE A 328 -22.29 -6.26 5.35
N GLU A 329 -22.70 -5.92 6.58
CA GLU A 329 -21.88 -6.00 7.79
C GLU A 329 -22.32 -7.24 8.59
N GLU A 330 -21.36 -7.97 9.14
CA GLU A 330 -21.60 -9.14 10.02
C GLU A 330 -20.65 -9.13 11.24
#